data_AF-X2IYW8-F1
#
_entry.id   AF-X2IYW8-F1
#
_cell.length_a   1.000
_cell.length_b   1.000
_cell.length_c   1.000
_cell.angle_alpha   90.00
_cell.angle_beta   90.00
_cell.angle_gamma   90.00
#
_symmetry.space_group_name_H-M   'P 1'
#
loop_
_entity.id
_entity.type
_entity.pdbx_description
1 polymer ?
#
loop_
_entity_poly.entity_id
_entity_poly.type
_entity_poly.pdbx_seq_one_letter_code
_entity_poly.pdbx_strand_id
1 'polypeptide(L)'
;ANGSNSDADRAALQKEVAAQQAELTRISDTTTFGGRKLLDGSFGTTSFQVGSNAYETIDISLQNASASAIGSYQVGSNGAGTVASVAGTATASGIASGTVNLVG
;
A
#
# COMPACT_ATOMS: atom_id res chain seq x y z
N ALA A 1 -21.68 7.92 4.65
CA ALA A 1 -21.25 8.28 3.28
C ALA A 1 -22.23 9.32 2.75
N ASN A 2 -21.76 10.49 2.32
CA ASN A 2 -22.58 11.67 2.07
C ASN A 2 -23.57 11.43 0.91
N GLY A 3 -24.87 11.49 1.19
CA GLY A 3 -25.98 11.01 0.35
C GLY A 3 -26.38 11.92 -0.82
N SER A 4 -25.46 12.70 -1.39
CA SER A 4 -25.73 13.60 -2.52
C SER A 4 -24.98 13.24 -3.80
N ASN A 5 -24.18 12.17 -3.79
CA ASN A 5 -23.50 11.69 -4.99
C ASN A 5 -24.44 10.69 -5.67
N SER A 6 -24.90 10.98 -6.89
CA SER A 6 -25.73 10.04 -7.64
C SER A 6 -24.96 8.74 -7.86
N ASP A 7 -25.65 7.60 -8.01
CA ASP A 7 -24.97 6.31 -8.28
C ASP A 7 -24.08 6.39 -9.53
N ALA A 8 -24.45 7.23 -10.50
CA ALA A 8 -23.64 7.54 -11.68
C ALA A 8 -22.33 8.28 -11.33
N ASP A 9 -22.37 9.24 -10.42
CA ASP A 9 -21.19 10.00 -9.99
C ASP A 9 -20.24 9.13 -9.18
N ARG A 10 -20.78 8.25 -8.34
CA ARG A 10 -19.97 7.25 -7.61
C ARG A 10 -19.29 6.29 -8.57
N ALA A 11 -19.99 5.84 -9.63
CA ALA A 11 -19.42 4.99 -10.66
C ALA A 11 -18.33 5.70 -11.47
N ALA A 12 -18.48 7.00 -11.76
CA ALA A 12 -17.46 7.80 -12.43
C ALA A 12 -16.20 7.97 -11.57
N LEU A 13 -16.36 8.33 -10.30
CA LEU A 13 -15.25 8.44 -9.35
C LEU A 13 -14.53 7.11 -9.14
N GLN A 14 -15.26 5.98 -9.09
CA GLN A 14 -14.65 4.65 -9.01
C GLN A 14 -13.78 4.32 -10.23
N LYS A 15 -14.22 4.71 -11.43
CA LYS A 15 -13.41 4.54 -12.65
C LYS A 15 -12.14 5.38 -12.59
N GLU A 16 -12.24 6.62 -12.12
CA GLU A 16 -11.08 7.50 -11.98
C GLU A 16 -10.08 6.94 -10.95
N VAL A 17 -10.55 6.49 -9.79
CA VAL A 17 -9.73 5.86 -8.76
C VAL A 17 -9.06 4.58 -9.27
N ALA A 18 -9.76 3.78 -10.09
CA ALA A 18 -9.16 2.61 -10.73
C ALA A 18 -8.06 2.99 -11.75
N ALA A 19 -8.31 4.02 -12.55
CA ALA A 19 -7.31 4.53 -13.51
C ALA A 19 -6.07 5.09 -12.81
N GLN A 20 -6.26 5.84 -11.71
CA GLN A 20 -5.16 6.35 -10.90
C GLN A 20 -4.34 5.22 -10.24
N GLN A 21 -5.00 4.17 -9.74
CA GLN A 21 -4.29 3.00 -9.19
C GLN A 21 -3.48 2.25 -10.26
N ALA A 22 -4.04 2.11 -11.46
CA ALA A 22 -3.32 1.53 -12.59
C ALA A 22 -2.09 2.38 -12.95
N GLU A 23 -2.24 3.71 -12.92
CA GLU A 23 -1.14 4.62 -13.21
C GLU A 23 -0.03 4.57 -12.15
N LEU A 24 -0.37 4.50 -10.86
CA LEU A 24 0.61 4.31 -9.78
C LEU A 24 1.38 2.99 -9.94
N THR A 25 0.67 1.92 -10.32
CA THR A 25 1.30 0.62 -10.62
C THR A 25 2.23 0.73 -11.83
N ARG A 26 1.80 1.43 -12.89
CA ARG A 26 2.64 1.67 -14.07
C ARG A 26 3.89 2.46 -13.72
N ILE A 27 3.80 3.52 -12.91
CA ILE A 27 4.96 4.32 -12.47
C ILE A 27 5.92 3.45 -11.65
N SER A 28 5.39 2.66 -10.70
CA SER A 28 6.17 1.70 -9.91
C SER A 28 6.97 0.76 -10.82
N ASP A 29 6.32 0.18 -11.82
CA ASP A 29 6.93 -0.83 -12.70
C ASP A 29 7.85 -0.24 -13.75
N THR A 30 7.59 0.97 -14.24
CA THR A 30 8.35 1.56 -15.37
C THR A 30 9.51 2.45 -14.92
N THR A 31 9.56 2.85 -13.66
CA THR A 31 10.66 3.69 -13.14
C THR A 31 11.91 2.84 -12.92
N THR A 32 12.90 3.03 -13.79
CA THR A 32 14.16 2.26 -13.77
C THR A 32 15.37 3.18 -13.91
N PHE A 33 16.48 2.80 -13.30
CA PHE A 33 17.78 3.44 -13.51
C PHE A 33 18.87 2.39 -13.54
N GLY A 34 19.77 2.46 -14.54
CA GLY A 34 20.86 1.49 -14.70
C GLY A 34 20.38 0.04 -14.82
N GLY A 35 19.18 -0.18 -15.38
CA GLY A 35 18.57 -1.51 -15.52
C GLY A 35 17.89 -2.06 -14.26
N ARG A 36 17.91 -1.33 -13.13
CA ARG A 36 17.24 -1.74 -11.89
C ARG A 36 15.92 -0.99 -11.71
N LYS A 37 14.90 -1.69 -11.23
CA LYS A 37 13.63 -1.09 -10.81
C LYS A 37 13.85 -0.31 -9.51
N LEU A 38 13.24 0.88 -9.42
CA LEU A 38 13.45 1.78 -8.28
C LEU A 38 12.28 1.75 -7.29
N LEU A 39 11.05 1.62 -7.79
CA LEU A 39 9.83 1.90 -7.03
C LEU A 39 8.92 0.69 -6.85
N ASP A 40 9.33 -0.50 -7.27
CA ASP A 40 8.59 -1.76 -7.13
C ASP A 40 8.79 -2.44 -5.76
N GLY A 41 9.57 -1.82 -4.88
CA GLY A 41 9.93 -2.36 -3.56
C GLY A 41 11.13 -3.31 -3.55
N SER A 42 11.69 -3.66 -4.71
CA SER A 42 12.89 -4.50 -4.80
C SER A 42 14.20 -3.74 -4.58
N PHE A 43 14.18 -2.41 -4.72
CA PHE A 43 15.37 -1.57 -4.65
C PHE A 43 16.07 -1.57 -3.28
N GLY A 44 15.30 -1.64 -2.19
CA GLY A 44 15.83 -1.67 -0.82
C GLY A 44 16.63 -0.41 -0.45
N THR A 45 17.69 -0.61 0.33
CA THR A 45 18.66 0.44 0.69
C THR A 45 19.96 0.24 -0.08
N THR A 46 20.40 1.26 -0.80
CA THR A 46 21.67 1.26 -1.52
C THR A 46 22.55 2.41 -1.04
N SER A 47 23.81 2.11 -0.72
CA SER A 47 24.82 3.07 -0.32
C SER A 47 25.60 3.59 -1.55
N PHE A 48 25.69 4.90 -1.71
CA PHE A 48 26.48 5.55 -2.76
C PHE A 48 27.73 6.19 -2.15
N GLN A 49 28.91 5.68 -2.48
CA GLN A 49 30.18 6.24 -2.06
C GLN A 49 30.40 7.61 -2.72
N VAL A 50 30.58 8.66 -1.92
CA VAL A 50 30.73 10.04 -2.39
C VAL A 50 32.07 10.67 -2.06
N GLY A 51 32.84 10.06 -1.15
CA GLY A 51 34.17 10.55 -0.77
C GLY A 51 35.30 9.55 -1.02
N SER A 52 36.50 9.93 -0.60
CA SER A 52 37.73 9.17 -0.84
C SER A 52 38.04 8.12 0.23
N ASN A 53 37.40 8.21 1.40
CA ASN A 53 37.62 7.27 2.50
C ASN A 53 36.57 6.15 2.48
N ALA A 54 36.96 4.95 2.92
CA ALA A 54 36.01 3.84 3.02
C ALA A 54 34.80 4.21 3.90
N TYR A 55 33.60 3.82 3.46
CA TYR A 55 32.31 4.07 4.14
C TYR A 55 31.85 5.54 4.16
N GLU A 56 32.46 6.41 3.37
CA GLU A 56 31.94 7.76 3.12
C GLU A 56 30.82 7.71 2.07
N THR A 57 29.66 7.18 2.51
CA THR A 57 28.51 6.89 1.66
C THR A 57 27.28 7.71 2.01
N ILE A 58 26.42 7.91 1.01
CA ILE A 58 25.04 8.36 1.17
C ILE A 58 24.13 7.16 0.97
N ASP A 59 23.39 6.79 2.00
CA ASP A 59 22.41 5.71 1.91
C ASP A 59 21.08 6.24 1.37
N ILE A 60 20.58 5.60 0.32
CA ILE A 60 19.28 5.90 -0.26
C ILE A 60 18.41 4.65 -0.16
N SER A 61 17.30 4.78 0.56
CA SER A 61 16.24 3.77 0.64
C SER A 61 15.05 4.23 -0.19
N LEU A 62 14.59 3.40 -1.12
CA LEU A 62 13.35 3.63 -1.86
C LEU A 62 12.30 2.60 -1.49
N GLN A 63 11.08 3.08 -1.25
CA GLN A 63 9.94 2.24 -0.88
C GLN A 63 9.08 1.90 -2.09
N ASN A 64 8.29 0.83 -1.97
CA ASN A 64 7.32 0.43 -3.00
C ASN A 64 6.24 1.51 -3.15
N ALA A 65 6.07 2.02 -4.38
CA ALA A 65 5.10 3.06 -4.73
C ALA A 65 3.89 2.52 -5.52
N SER A 66 3.77 1.20 -5.68
CA SER A 66 2.59 0.58 -6.31
C SER A 66 1.33 0.89 -5.51
N ALA A 67 0.18 0.98 -6.20
CA ALA A 67 -1.10 1.25 -5.55
C ALA A 67 -1.44 0.22 -4.46
N SER A 68 -1.05 -1.04 -4.64
CA SER A 68 -1.25 -2.09 -3.63
C SER A 68 -0.41 -1.86 -2.37
N ALA A 69 0.84 -1.42 -2.50
CA ALA A 69 1.70 -1.12 -1.36
C ALA A 69 1.26 0.17 -0.65
N ILE A 70 0.87 1.20 -1.41
CA ILE A 70 0.39 2.46 -0.84
C ILE A 70 -0.96 2.28 -0.14
N GLY A 71 -1.90 1.56 -0.75
CA GLY A 71 -3.21 1.26 -0.18
C GLY A 71 -3.16 0.28 1.00
N SER A 72 -2.06 -0.45 1.19
CA SER A 72 -1.82 -1.31 2.35
C SER A 72 -1.02 -0.62 3.46
N TYR A 73 -0.54 0.62 3.28
CA TYR A 73 -0.32 1.54 4.40
C TYR A 73 -1.67 1.94 4.98
N GLN A 74 -2.32 0.96 5.60
CA GLN A 74 -3.38 1.20 6.56
C GLN A 74 -2.76 2.14 7.60
N VAL A 75 -3.33 3.34 7.73
CA VAL A 75 -3.14 4.19 8.91
C VAL A 75 -3.21 3.24 10.09
N GLY A 76 -2.09 3.07 10.80
CA GLY A 76 -2.01 2.14 11.92
C GLY A 76 -3.20 2.39 12.82
N SER A 77 -4.16 1.46 12.80
CA SER A 77 -5.14 1.35 13.86
C SER A 77 -4.37 0.80 15.06
N ASN A 78 -3.53 1.65 15.66
CA ASN A 78 -3.01 1.48 17.00
C ASN A 78 -4.16 1.79 17.96
N GLY A 79 -5.20 0.98 17.88
CA GLY A 79 -6.47 1.23 18.54
C GLY A 79 -7.54 0.33 17.95
N ALA A 80 -7.44 -0.96 18.23
CA ALA A 80 -8.55 -1.90 18.14
C ALA A 80 -9.69 -1.42 19.05
N GLY A 81 -10.46 -0.45 18.58
CA GLY A 81 -11.82 -0.20 19.03
C GLY A 81 -12.69 -1.25 18.38
N THR A 82 -13.07 -2.24 19.17
CA THR A 82 -14.10 -3.26 18.92
C THR A 82 -15.11 -2.86 17.84
N VAL A 83 -14.94 -3.38 16.62
CA VAL A 83 -15.99 -3.34 15.61
C VAL A 83 -17.01 -4.40 16.01
N ALA A 84 -17.98 -4.01 16.82
CA ALA A 84 -19.16 -4.83 17.09
C ALA A 84 -19.83 -5.15 15.74
N SER A 85 -19.95 -6.44 15.45
CA SER A 85 -20.61 -6.99 14.27
C SER A 85 -22.06 -6.51 14.18
N VAL A 86 -22.36 -5.58 13.29
CA VAL A 86 -23.73 -5.41 12.78
C VAL A 86 -23.92 -6.41 11.66
N ALA A 87 -24.80 -7.37 11.91
CA ALA A 87 -25.20 -8.43 11.00
C ALA A 87 -25.62 -7.87 9.63
N GLY A 88 -24.85 -8.21 8.60
CA GLY A 88 -25.17 -7.98 7.20
C GLY A 88 -24.35 -8.96 6.38
N THR A 89 -25.00 -9.98 5.85
CA THR A 89 -24.43 -11.06 5.05
C THR A 89 -23.58 -10.54 3.88
N ALA A 90 -22.27 -10.54 4.05
CA ALA A 90 -21.30 -10.58 2.97
C ALA A 90 -20.35 -11.74 3.26
N THR A 91 -20.49 -12.83 2.51
CA THR A 91 -19.55 -13.95 2.45
C THR A 91 -18.19 -13.43 1.95
N ALA A 92 -17.38 -12.90 2.86
CA ALA A 92 -15.94 -12.76 2.64
C ALA A 92 -15.32 -14.15 2.84
N SER A 93 -15.19 -14.89 1.75
CA SER A 93 -14.38 -16.11 1.67
C SER A 93 -12.92 -15.73 1.94
N GLY A 94 -12.47 -15.80 3.20
CA GLY A 94 -11.05 -15.56 3.52
C GLY A 94 -10.66 -15.33 4.97
N ILE A 95 -11.58 -15.04 5.90
CA ILE A 95 -11.21 -14.96 7.33
C ILE A 95 -11.20 -16.35 7.95
N ALA A 96 -10.04 -17.02 7.90
CA ALA A 96 -9.80 -18.21 8.68
C ALA A 96 -10.01 -17.89 10.16
N SER A 97 -11.01 -18.53 10.77
CA SER A 97 -11.28 -18.46 12.21
C SER A 97 -10.08 -19.03 12.97
N GLY A 98 -9.20 -18.16 13.43
CA GLY A 98 -8.15 -18.51 14.39
C GLY A 98 -8.73 -18.40 15.80
N THR A 99 -8.93 -19.53 16.46
CA THR A 99 -9.30 -19.59 17.88
C THR A 99 -8.21 -18.91 18.72
N VAL A 100 -8.53 -17.77 19.36
CA VAL A 100 -7.62 -17.10 20.29
C VAL A 100 -7.67 -17.81 21.64
N ASN A 101 -6.60 -18.53 21.96
CA ASN A 101 -6.40 -19.12 23.28
C ASN A 101 -5.84 -18.06 24.23
N LEU A 102 -6.63 -17.63 25.21
CA LEU A 102 -6.20 -16.68 26.24
C LEU A 102 -5.76 -17.48 27.47
N VAL A 103 -4.45 -17.52 27.74
CA VAL A 103 -3.92 -18.05 29.01
C VAL A 103 -2.92 -17.05 29.56
N GLY A 104 -3.21 -16.56 30.76
CA GLY A 104 -2.28 -15.96 31.73
C GLY A 104 -1.67 -14.64 31.33
#